data_AF-A0A6P8EYZ4-F1
#
_entry.id   AF-A0A6P8EYZ4-F1
#
_cell.length_a   1.000
_cell.length_b   1.000
_cell.length_c   1.000
_cell.angle_alpha   90.00
_cell.angle_beta   90.00
_cell.angle_gamma   90.00
#
_symmetry.space_group_name_H-M   'P 1'
#
loop_
_entity.id
_entity.type
_entity.pdbx_description
1 polymer ?
#
loop_
_entity_poly.entity_id
_entity_poly.type
_entity_poly.pdbx_seq_one_letter_code
_entity_poly.pdbx_strand_id
1 'polypeptide(L)'
;MALQISWMQELPQLYRRCYQKPFPLSDGEPGTCATTTGGQASFSSLLGRATQTLRDFLREKEVRRFRPYDVEHLLLPLVPQLPPLTGSEQASAAGPSVPSHTRHLLSETLRILQQEGTLFRRVLSQDELYHVTEQDKDLLMAIRDVIQQDSKRQKYAEKGCHILHILSSVRRRYSQSLSRQALEVGLRFLESSSDIISTSDCHYTVV
;
A
#
# COMPACT_ATOMS: atom_id res chain seq x y z
N MET A 1 -12.50 -55.08 -42.11
CA MET A 1 -12.25 -53.85 -42.90
C MET A 1 -12.96 -52.63 -42.33
N ALA A 2 -14.22 -52.72 -41.88
CA ALA A 2 -14.96 -51.57 -41.33
C ALA A 2 -14.31 -50.91 -40.09
N LEU A 3 -13.74 -51.71 -39.17
CA LEU A 3 -13.06 -51.18 -37.98
C LEU A 3 -11.82 -50.34 -38.30
N GLN A 4 -11.08 -50.70 -39.35
CA GLN A 4 -9.88 -49.94 -39.72
C GLN A 4 -10.25 -48.61 -40.37
N ILE A 5 -11.36 -48.57 -41.12
CA ILE A 5 -11.88 -47.36 -41.74
C ILE A 5 -12.43 -46.40 -40.66
N SER A 6 -13.13 -46.91 -39.64
CA SER A 6 -13.60 -46.07 -38.54
C SER A 6 -12.44 -45.45 -37.76
N TRP A 7 -11.41 -46.24 -37.44
CA TRP A 7 -10.21 -45.76 -36.76
C TRP A 7 -9.45 -44.71 -37.57
N MET A 8 -9.33 -44.91 -38.90
CA MET A 8 -8.68 -43.93 -39.77
C MET A 8 -9.45 -42.61 -39.90
N GLN A 9 -10.77 -42.61 -39.64
CA GLN A 9 -11.59 -41.39 -39.62
C GLN A 9 -11.61 -40.71 -38.25
N GLU A 10 -11.55 -41.47 -37.17
CA GLU A 10 -11.58 -40.95 -35.80
C GLU A 10 -10.26 -40.33 -35.34
N LEU A 11 -9.13 -40.95 -35.73
CA LEU A 11 -7.80 -40.54 -35.27
C LEU A 11 -7.44 -39.08 -35.66
N PRO A 12 -7.67 -38.61 -36.89
CA PRO A 12 -7.40 -37.22 -37.27
C PRO A 12 -8.28 -36.22 -36.50
N GLN A 13 -9.53 -36.59 -36.21
CA GLN A 13 -10.46 -35.76 -35.45
C GLN A 13 -10.04 -35.65 -33.99
N LEU A 14 -9.58 -36.75 -33.40
CA LEU A 14 -9.03 -36.76 -32.04
C LEU A 14 -7.77 -35.88 -31.96
N TYR A 15 -6.86 -36.01 -32.93
CA TYR A 15 -5.63 -35.22 -32.95
C TYR A 15 -5.90 -33.71 -33.09
N ARG A 16 -6.86 -33.33 -33.94
CA ARG A 16 -7.29 -31.94 -34.11
C ARG A 16 -7.98 -31.38 -32.85
N ARG A 17 -8.70 -32.21 -32.10
CA ARG A 17 -9.39 -31.80 -30.86
C ARG A 17 -8.46 -31.64 -29.67
N CYS A 18 -7.46 -32.51 -29.54
CA CYS A 18 -6.61 -32.58 -28.34
C CYS A 18 -5.24 -31.92 -28.52
N TYR A 19 -4.61 -32.09 -29.68
CA TYR A 19 -3.20 -31.71 -29.88
C TYR A 19 -3.01 -30.51 -30.81
N GLN A 20 -3.95 -30.23 -31.72
CA GLN A 20 -3.90 -28.99 -32.52
C GLN A 20 -4.44 -27.77 -31.78
N LYS A 21 -5.12 -27.95 -30.64
CA LYS A 21 -5.50 -26.82 -29.82
C LYS A 21 -4.25 -26.36 -29.06
N PRO A 22 -3.83 -25.10 -29.19
CA PRO A 22 -2.82 -24.56 -28.29
C PRO A 22 -3.30 -24.77 -26.86
N PHE A 23 -2.40 -25.22 -25.99
CA PHE A 23 -2.69 -25.33 -24.57
C PHE A 23 -3.15 -23.95 -24.09
N PRO A 24 -4.37 -23.80 -23.54
CA PRO A 24 -4.73 -22.58 -22.87
C PRO A 24 -3.88 -22.53 -21.60
N LEU A 25 -2.73 -21.86 -21.70
CA LEU A 25 -2.13 -21.26 -20.52
C LEU A 25 -3.22 -20.31 -20.02
N SER A 26 -3.72 -20.60 -18.82
CA SER A 26 -4.74 -19.81 -18.17
C SER A 26 -4.16 -18.44 -17.79
N ASP A 27 -3.94 -17.58 -18.78
CA ASP A 27 -4.05 -16.15 -18.56
C ASP A 27 -5.54 -15.89 -18.35
N GLY A 28 -5.88 -15.54 -17.11
CA GLY A 28 -7.27 -15.37 -16.67
C GLY A 28 -8.08 -14.47 -17.61
N GLU A 29 -9.25 -14.98 -17.99
CA GLU A 29 -10.44 -14.29 -18.52
C GLU A 29 -10.27 -13.15 -19.57
N PRO A 30 -10.80 -13.31 -20.80
CA PRO A 30 -10.82 -12.24 -21.79
C PRO A 30 -12.05 -11.36 -21.62
N GLY A 31 -11.81 -10.11 -21.17
CA GLY A 31 -12.80 -9.04 -21.13
C GLY A 31 -12.23 -7.74 -21.66
N THR A 32 -12.26 -7.58 -22.99
CA THR A 32 -12.19 -6.31 -23.74
C THR A 32 -10.80 -5.69 -24.02
N CYS A 33 -10.39 -5.87 -25.28
CA CYS A 33 -9.61 -5.02 -26.18
C CYS A 33 -8.80 -3.81 -25.68
N ALA A 34 -7.54 -3.84 -26.12
CA ALA A 34 -6.79 -2.75 -26.73
C ALA A 34 -6.25 -1.64 -25.82
N THR A 35 -4.96 -1.70 -25.52
CA THR A 35 -3.94 -0.94 -26.26
C THR A 35 -2.57 -1.27 -25.68
N THR A 36 -1.55 -1.18 -26.52
CA THR A 36 -0.13 -1.34 -26.22
C THR A 36 0.37 -0.23 -25.28
N THR A 37 -0.08 -0.29 -24.03
CA THR A 37 0.33 0.50 -22.85
C THR A 37 0.15 -0.34 -21.57
N GLY A 38 0.03 -1.67 -21.71
CA GLY A 38 -0.52 -2.58 -20.69
C GLY A 38 0.41 -2.93 -19.53
N GLY A 39 1.72 -2.67 -19.63
CA GLY A 39 2.66 -2.97 -18.53
C GLY A 39 2.53 -2.01 -17.34
N GLN A 40 2.30 -0.72 -17.59
CA GLN A 40 2.13 0.27 -16.53
C GLN A 40 0.73 0.26 -15.92
N ALA A 41 -0.31 0.05 -16.74
CA ALA A 41 -1.68 -0.06 -16.25
C ALA A 41 -1.89 -1.30 -15.36
N SER A 42 -1.25 -2.43 -15.71
CA SER A 42 -1.25 -3.63 -14.86
C SER A 42 -0.48 -3.41 -13.56
N PHE A 43 0.70 -2.79 -13.59
CA PHE A 43 1.44 -2.48 -12.36
C PHE A 43 0.68 -1.51 -11.44
N SER A 44 0.08 -0.44 -11.98
CA SER A 44 -0.67 0.55 -11.20
C SER A 44 -1.91 -0.06 -10.54
N SER A 45 -2.65 -0.92 -11.26
CA SER A 45 -3.82 -1.62 -10.71
C SER A 45 -3.42 -2.67 -9.66
N LEU A 46 -2.32 -3.39 -9.86
CA LEU A 46 -1.75 -4.29 -8.86
C LEU A 46 -1.28 -3.54 -7.62
N LEU A 47 -0.66 -2.37 -7.81
CA LEU A 47 -0.21 -1.49 -6.73
C LEU A 47 -1.40 -0.97 -5.92
N GLY A 48 -2.48 -0.55 -6.57
CA GLY A 48 -3.73 -0.15 -5.91
C GLY A 48 -4.40 -1.30 -5.14
N ARG A 49 -4.35 -2.52 -5.67
CA ARG A 49 -4.82 -3.72 -4.94
C ARG A 49 -3.94 -4.02 -3.74
N ALA A 50 -2.61 -3.98 -3.91
CA ALA A 50 -1.65 -4.20 -2.83
C ALA A 50 -1.78 -3.18 -1.69
N THR A 51 -1.96 -1.89 -2.02
CA THR A 51 -2.18 -0.84 -1.02
C THR A 51 -3.48 -1.06 -0.27
N GLN A 52 -4.56 -1.44 -0.96
CA GLN A 52 -5.84 -1.71 -0.31
C GLN A 52 -5.77 -2.96 0.58
N THR A 53 -5.22 -4.08 0.09
CA THR A 53 -5.03 -5.30 0.90
C THR A 53 -4.20 -5.04 2.14
N LEU A 54 -3.11 -4.26 2.02
CA LEU A 54 -2.28 -3.92 3.16
C LEU A 54 -3.03 -2.99 4.15
N ARG A 55 -3.78 -2.01 3.65
CA ARG A 55 -4.61 -1.12 4.48
C ARG A 55 -5.67 -1.91 5.27
N ASP A 56 -6.36 -2.83 4.60
CA ASP A 56 -7.39 -3.67 5.23
C ASP A 56 -6.76 -4.58 6.30
N PHE A 57 -5.62 -5.20 6.00
CA PHE A 57 -4.88 -6.00 6.98
C PHE A 57 -4.47 -5.20 8.23
N LEU A 58 -3.93 -3.99 8.05
CA LEU A 58 -3.52 -3.14 9.17
C LEU A 58 -4.71 -2.75 10.06
N ARG A 59 -5.89 -2.54 9.46
CA ARG A 59 -7.13 -2.23 10.16
C ARG A 59 -7.70 -3.45 10.89
N GLU A 60 -7.78 -4.60 10.21
CA GLU A 60 -8.33 -5.84 10.77
C GLU A 60 -7.52 -6.40 11.93
N LYS A 61 -6.18 -6.31 11.83
CA LYS A 61 -5.27 -6.84 12.85
C LYS A 61 -4.83 -5.81 13.88
N GLU A 62 -5.31 -4.57 13.77
CA GLU A 62 -4.94 -3.45 14.64
C GLU A 62 -3.42 -3.32 14.85
N VAL A 63 -2.66 -3.46 13.76
CA VAL A 63 -1.20 -3.53 13.82
C VAL A 63 -0.66 -2.16 14.23
N ARG A 64 0.12 -2.11 15.32
CA ARG A 64 0.77 -0.87 15.77
C ARG A 64 2.09 -0.59 15.05
N ARG A 65 2.90 -1.63 14.90
CA ARG A 65 4.24 -1.57 14.34
C ARG A 65 4.53 -2.85 13.56
N PHE A 66 5.24 -2.75 12.45
CA PHE A 66 5.64 -3.91 11.66
C PHE A 66 6.92 -3.64 10.88
N ARG A 67 7.58 -4.72 10.46
CA ARG A 67 8.71 -4.68 9.53
C ARG A 67 8.25 -5.13 8.13
N PRO A 68 8.92 -4.69 7.06
CA PRO A 68 8.59 -5.11 5.69
C PRO A 68 8.50 -6.63 5.51
N TYR A 69 9.38 -7.40 6.14
CA TYR A 69 9.38 -8.86 6.07
C TYR A 69 8.10 -9.48 6.64
N ASP A 70 7.47 -8.84 7.63
CA ASP A 70 6.26 -9.33 8.26
C ASP A 70 5.06 -9.25 7.31
N VAL A 71 5.11 -8.40 6.27
CA VAL A 71 3.99 -8.18 5.32
C VAL A 71 4.29 -8.66 3.91
N GLU A 72 5.52 -9.11 3.62
CA GLU A 72 5.93 -9.63 2.31
C GLU A 72 5.02 -10.78 1.84
N HIS A 73 4.60 -11.64 2.78
CA HIS A 73 3.73 -12.78 2.49
C HIS A 73 2.32 -12.40 2.03
N LEU A 74 1.81 -11.22 2.39
CA LEU A 74 0.50 -10.74 1.97
C LEU A 74 0.47 -10.37 0.47
N LEU A 75 1.64 -10.01 -0.08
CA LEU A 75 1.78 -9.61 -1.48
C LEU A 75 2.14 -10.77 -2.41
N LEU A 76 2.58 -11.90 -1.87
CA LEU A 76 2.90 -13.11 -2.66
C LEU A 76 1.75 -13.56 -3.58
N PRO A 77 0.47 -13.56 -3.17
CA PRO A 77 -0.63 -13.95 -4.07
C PRO A 77 -0.87 -12.97 -5.23
N LEU A 78 -0.39 -11.73 -5.13
CA LEU A 78 -0.59 -10.68 -6.14
C LEU A 78 0.52 -10.67 -7.20
N VAL A 79 1.69 -11.22 -6.88
CA VAL A 79 2.89 -11.24 -7.75
C VAL A 79 2.78 -12.20 -8.96
N PRO A 80 2.08 -13.35 -8.90
CA PRO A 80 1.85 -14.21 -10.07
C PRO A 80 1.16 -13.52 -11.25
N GLN A 81 0.52 -12.36 -11.01
CA GLN A 81 -0.18 -11.58 -12.02
C GLN A 81 0.71 -10.54 -12.73
N LEU A 82 2.00 -10.49 -12.38
CA LEU A 82 2.94 -9.54 -12.95
C LEU A 82 3.57 -10.11 -14.24
N PRO A 83 3.41 -9.45 -15.41
CA PRO A 83 4.19 -9.83 -16.58
C PRO A 83 5.68 -9.55 -16.33
N PRO A 84 6.60 -10.37 -16.88
CA PRO A 84 8.04 -10.12 -16.77
C PRO A 84 8.38 -8.74 -17.35
N LEU A 85 9.10 -7.91 -16.59
CA LEU A 85 9.68 -6.65 -17.07
C LEU A 85 10.77 -6.93 -18.12
N THR A 86 10.40 -7.12 -19.38
CA THR A 86 11.35 -7.11 -20.50
C THR A 86 11.47 -5.69 -21.05
N GLY A 87 12.54 -4.99 -20.65
CA GLY A 87 12.77 -3.63 -21.13
C GLY A 87 14.04 -2.97 -20.61
N SER A 88 15.19 -3.65 -20.67
CA SER A 88 16.52 -3.01 -20.81
C SER A 88 17.58 -4.10 -21.01
N GLU A 89 18.25 -4.04 -22.16
CA GLU A 89 19.42 -4.86 -22.45
C GLU A 89 20.59 -4.49 -21.53
N GLN A 90 21.29 -5.53 -21.04
CA GLN A 90 22.65 -5.54 -20.46
C GLN A 90 22.90 -4.85 -19.11
N ALA A 91 22.92 -5.66 -18.04
CA ALA A 91 24.15 -6.19 -17.42
C ALA A 91 23.90 -6.70 -15.99
N SER A 92 23.60 -7.99 -15.84
CA SER A 92 24.11 -8.90 -14.80
C SER A 92 23.30 -10.20 -14.84
N ALA A 93 23.98 -11.33 -14.75
CA ALA A 93 23.44 -12.67 -14.93
C ALA A 93 22.56 -13.12 -13.75
N ALA A 94 21.32 -12.65 -13.70
CA ALA A 94 20.19 -13.29 -13.01
C ALA A 94 18.91 -12.53 -13.41
N GLY A 95 17.95 -13.19 -14.08
CA GLY A 95 16.64 -12.59 -14.30
C GLY A 95 15.99 -12.22 -12.95
N PRO A 96 15.13 -11.18 -12.88
CA PRO A 96 14.51 -10.79 -11.63
C PRO A 96 13.64 -11.95 -11.12
N SER A 97 14.14 -12.62 -10.08
CA SER A 97 13.44 -13.71 -9.41
C SER A 97 12.10 -13.22 -8.85
N VAL A 98 11.07 -14.06 -8.77
CA VAL A 98 9.78 -13.76 -8.14
C VAL A 98 9.90 -12.93 -6.83
N PRO A 99 10.81 -13.22 -5.88
CA PRO A 99 10.97 -12.40 -4.68
C PRO A 99 11.46 -10.96 -4.92
N SER A 100 12.20 -10.66 -5.99
CA SER A 100 12.60 -9.28 -6.29
C SER A 100 11.41 -8.44 -6.76
N HIS A 101 10.46 -9.04 -7.50
CA HIS A 101 9.23 -8.36 -7.91
C HIS A 101 8.31 -8.08 -6.71
N THR A 102 8.17 -9.04 -5.79
CA THR A 102 7.41 -8.86 -4.54
C THR A 102 7.97 -7.72 -3.71
N ARG A 103 9.30 -7.65 -3.57
CA ARG A 103 9.96 -6.57 -2.81
C ARG A 103 9.80 -5.21 -3.46
N HIS A 104 9.89 -5.15 -4.78
CA HIS A 104 9.65 -3.91 -5.52
C HIS A 104 8.20 -3.42 -5.36
N LEU A 105 7.23 -4.34 -5.49
CA LEU A 105 5.82 -4.02 -5.24
C LEU A 105 5.63 -3.52 -3.80
N LEU A 106 6.20 -4.23 -2.82
CA LEU A 106 6.14 -3.86 -1.41
C LEU A 106 6.73 -2.46 -1.16
N SER A 107 7.90 -2.15 -1.71
CA SER A 107 8.53 -0.85 -1.52
C SER A 107 7.68 0.29 -2.08
N GLU A 108 7.06 0.10 -3.24
CA GLU A 108 6.17 1.10 -3.83
C GLU A 108 4.85 1.22 -3.05
N THR A 109 4.29 0.10 -2.59
CA THR A 109 3.10 0.10 -1.71
C THR A 109 3.37 0.88 -0.42
N LEU A 110 4.50 0.61 0.24
CA LEU A 110 4.89 1.30 1.48
C LEU A 110 5.14 2.79 1.23
N ARG A 111 5.72 3.14 0.07
CA ARG A 111 5.92 4.54 -0.33
C ARG A 111 4.59 5.29 -0.46
N ILE A 112 3.59 4.69 -1.10
CA ILE A 112 2.26 5.29 -1.24
C ILE A 112 1.61 5.47 0.14
N LEU A 113 1.62 4.42 0.97
CA LEU A 113 1.04 4.50 2.32
C LEU A 113 1.74 5.57 3.19
N GLN A 114 3.05 5.75 3.03
CA GLN A 114 3.80 6.82 3.70
C GLN A 114 3.44 8.21 3.15
N GLN A 115 3.18 8.35 1.85
CA GLN A 115 2.71 9.60 1.25
C GLN A 115 1.31 9.96 1.71
N GLU A 116 0.42 8.97 1.86
CA GLU A 116 -0.92 9.16 2.41
C GLU A 116 -0.89 9.47 3.92
N GLY A 117 0.20 9.14 4.62
CA GLY A 117 0.34 9.36 6.06
C GLY A 117 -0.29 8.27 6.93
N THR A 118 -0.73 7.15 6.34
CA THR A 118 -1.19 5.99 7.12
C THR A 118 -0.03 5.35 7.88
N LEU A 119 1.18 5.44 7.32
CA LEU A 119 2.41 4.95 7.90
C LEU A 119 3.42 6.08 8.10
N PHE A 120 4.21 5.97 9.15
CA PHE A 120 5.41 6.78 9.33
C PHE A 120 6.54 5.95 9.95
N ARG A 121 7.78 6.39 9.71
CA ARG A 121 8.96 5.81 10.36
C ARG A 121 9.37 6.72 11.50
N ARG A 122 9.54 6.17 12.71
CA ARG A 122 9.95 6.96 13.89
C ARG A 122 11.44 7.29 13.90
N VAL A 123 12.27 6.34 13.47
CA VAL A 123 13.72 6.50 13.35
C VAL A 123 14.12 6.06 11.96
N LEU A 124 14.98 6.83 11.30
CA LEU A 124 15.62 6.43 10.05
C LEU A 124 16.80 5.52 10.38
N SER A 125 16.52 4.38 10.99
CA SER A 125 17.52 3.34 11.31
C SER A 125 17.66 2.35 10.16
N GLN A 126 18.77 1.59 10.16
CA GLN A 126 18.96 0.46 9.23
C GLN A 126 17.88 -0.61 9.39
N ASP A 127 17.30 -0.74 10.59
CA ASP A 127 16.10 -1.55 10.81
C ASP A 127 14.87 -0.71 10.46
N GLU A 128 14.24 -1.01 9.32
CA GLU A 128 13.07 -0.28 8.80
C GLU A 128 11.81 -0.65 9.59
N LEU A 129 11.55 0.06 10.68
CA LEU A 129 10.35 -0.14 11.50
C LEU A 129 9.26 0.89 11.16
N TYR A 130 8.13 0.43 10.64
CA TYR A 130 6.99 1.26 10.30
C TYR A 130 5.97 1.28 11.45
N HIS A 131 5.43 2.47 11.71
CA HIS A 131 4.41 2.71 12.70
C HIS A 131 3.12 3.13 11.99
N VAL A 132 1.99 2.60 12.45
CA VAL A 132 0.67 2.92 11.91
C VAL A 132 0.11 4.11 12.68
N THR A 133 -0.19 5.20 11.98
CA THR A 133 -0.64 6.46 12.59
C THR A 133 -1.92 6.31 13.42
N GLU A 134 -2.91 5.57 12.90
CA GLU A 134 -4.22 5.39 13.56
C GLU A 134 -4.12 4.56 14.86
N GLN A 135 -3.15 3.65 14.95
CA GLN A 135 -3.02 2.70 16.07
C GLN A 135 -1.97 3.12 17.10
N ASP A 136 -1.16 4.12 16.81
CA ASP A 136 -0.13 4.63 17.72
C ASP A 136 -0.72 5.60 18.75
N LYS A 137 -1.15 5.03 19.88
CA LYS A 137 -1.71 5.79 21.01
C LYS A 137 -0.72 6.83 21.58
N ASP A 138 0.57 6.55 21.54
CA ASP A 138 1.58 7.46 22.10
C ASP A 138 1.69 8.72 21.23
N LEU A 139 1.60 8.56 19.91
CA LEU A 139 1.53 9.68 18.96
C LEU A 139 0.26 10.51 19.19
N LEU A 140 -0.90 9.85 19.28
CA LEU A 140 -2.19 10.54 19.46
C LEU A 140 -2.23 11.32 20.79
N MET A 141 -1.71 10.74 21.88
CA MET A 141 -1.56 11.43 23.16
C MET A 141 -0.61 12.63 23.03
N ALA A 142 0.52 12.50 22.33
CA ALA A 142 1.45 13.61 22.13
C ALA A 142 0.82 14.77 21.34
N ILE A 143 0.00 14.47 20.32
CA ILE A 143 -0.75 15.49 19.55
C ILE A 143 -1.74 16.19 20.46
N ARG A 144 -2.55 15.43 21.21
CA ARG A 144 -3.52 15.98 22.16
C ARG A 144 -2.86 16.88 23.21
N ASP A 145 -1.76 16.43 23.81
CA ASP A 145 -1.02 17.18 24.82
C ASP A 145 -0.45 18.49 24.28
N VAL A 146 0.00 18.51 23.02
CA VAL A 146 0.45 19.74 22.35
C VAL A 146 -0.70 20.72 22.22
N ILE A 147 -1.83 20.27 21.64
CA ILE A 147 -2.99 21.14 21.42
C ILE A 147 -3.56 21.64 22.76
N GLN A 148 -3.60 20.78 23.78
CA GLN A 148 -4.09 21.15 25.12
C GLN A 148 -3.17 22.16 25.83
N GLN A 149 -1.87 22.10 25.59
CA GLN A 149 -0.94 23.07 26.17
C GLN A 149 -0.95 24.39 25.41
N ASP A 150 -1.12 24.34 24.09
CA ASP A 150 -1.17 25.53 23.27
C ASP A 150 -2.53 26.26 23.41
N SER A 151 -3.64 25.54 23.62
CA SER A 151 -4.96 26.14 23.90
C SER A 151 -5.02 26.91 25.22
N LYS A 152 -4.20 26.54 26.21
CA LYS A 152 -4.04 27.29 27.47
C LYS A 152 -3.40 28.66 27.27
N ARG A 153 -2.74 28.91 26.13
CA ARG A 153 -2.13 30.21 25.84
C ARG A 153 -3.22 31.16 25.32
N GLN A 154 -3.33 32.34 25.93
CA GLN A 154 -4.29 33.38 25.52
C GLN A 154 -4.26 33.70 24.02
N LYS A 155 -3.10 33.56 23.36
CA LYS A 155 -2.93 33.81 21.93
C LYS A 155 -3.70 32.84 21.02
N TYR A 156 -4.02 31.63 21.50
CA TYR A 156 -4.67 30.57 20.72
C TYR A 156 -6.04 30.17 21.26
N ALA A 157 -6.52 30.83 22.32
CA ALA A 157 -7.79 30.50 22.97
C ALA A 157 -9.02 30.75 22.08
N GLU A 158 -8.99 31.76 21.20
CA GLU A 158 -10.12 32.09 20.32
C GLU A 158 -10.09 31.35 18.97
N LYS A 159 -8.92 31.29 18.32
CA LYS A 159 -8.79 30.76 16.96
C LYS A 159 -8.22 29.34 16.90
N GLY A 160 -7.63 28.84 17.99
CA GLY A 160 -6.93 27.56 18.02
C GLY A 160 -5.52 27.61 17.45
N CYS A 161 -4.93 26.42 17.36
CA CYS A 161 -3.56 26.22 16.96
C CYS A 161 -3.48 25.81 15.49
N HIS A 162 -2.61 26.46 14.72
CA HIS A 162 -2.40 26.13 13.32
C HIS A 162 -1.69 24.77 13.16
N ILE A 163 -2.04 24.01 12.13
CA ILE A 163 -1.50 22.68 11.85
C ILE A 163 0.04 22.62 11.80
N LEU A 164 0.69 23.64 11.23
CA LEU A 164 2.15 23.69 11.16
C LEU A 164 2.80 23.88 12.54
N HIS A 165 2.13 24.60 13.44
CA HIS A 165 2.61 24.76 14.82
C HIS A 165 2.55 23.41 15.53
N ILE A 166 1.42 22.71 15.42
CA ILE A 166 1.22 21.38 15.98
C ILE A 166 2.28 20.43 15.43
N LEU A 167 2.53 20.43 14.12
CA LEU A 167 3.58 19.62 13.48
C LEU A 167 4.95 19.91 14.08
N SER A 168 5.32 21.18 14.24
CA SER A 168 6.60 21.57 14.80
C SER A 168 6.77 21.14 16.26
N SER A 169 5.71 21.23 17.05
CA SER A 169 5.68 20.85 18.46
C SER A 169 5.71 19.33 18.64
N VAL A 170 4.94 18.58 17.85
CA VAL A 170 4.92 17.11 17.85
C VAL A 170 6.27 16.55 17.40
N ARG A 171 6.92 17.15 16.40
CA ARG A 171 8.26 16.73 15.95
C ARG A 171 9.32 16.86 17.04
N ARG A 172 9.20 17.86 17.91
CA ARG A 172 10.11 18.04 19.05
C ARG A 172 9.85 17.05 20.19
N ARG A 173 8.60 16.62 20.38
CA ARG A 173 8.21 15.75 21.50
C ARG A 173 8.29 14.27 21.20
N TYR A 174 7.88 13.86 19.99
CA TYR A 174 7.69 12.46 19.66
C TYR A 174 8.69 11.96 18.62
N SER A 175 8.68 12.57 17.42
CA SER A 175 9.52 12.13 16.30
C SER A 175 9.74 13.23 15.27
N GLN A 176 11.01 13.52 14.95
CA GLN A 176 11.38 14.53 13.95
C GLN A 176 10.97 14.13 12.52
N SER A 177 10.84 12.83 12.23
CA SER A 177 10.52 12.30 10.90
C SER A 177 9.03 12.25 10.58
N LEU A 178 8.19 12.79 11.46
CA LEU A 178 6.74 12.81 11.25
C LEU A 178 6.37 13.66 10.02
N SER A 179 5.65 13.08 9.06
CA SER A 179 5.17 13.78 7.87
C SER A 179 3.93 14.62 8.20
N ARG A 180 3.64 15.62 7.35
CA ARG A 180 2.43 16.43 7.51
C ARG A 180 1.17 15.58 7.33
N GLN A 181 1.21 14.65 6.38
CA GLN A 181 0.09 13.77 6.06
C GLN A 181 -0.22 12.82 7.22
N ALA A 182 0.80 12.28 7.88
CA ALA A 182 0.61 11.47 9.08
C ALA A 182 -0.02 12.29 10.22
N LEU A 183 0.37 13.56 10.39
CA LEU A 183 -0.30 14.44 11.35
C LEU A 183 -1.77 14.66 10.98
N GLU A 184 -2.08 14.93 9.71
CA GLU A 184 -3.45 15.16 9.24
C GLU A 184 -4.35 13.92 9.48
N VAL A 185 -3.83 12.72 9.22
CA VAL A 185 -4.55 11.45 9.53
C VAL A 185 -4.79 11.32 11.05
N GLY A 186 -3.76 11.59 11.88
CA GLY A 186 -3.91 11.55 13.33
C GLY A 186 -4.91 12.58 13.87
N LEU A 187 -4.92 13.79 13.31
CA LEU A 187 -5.88 14.84 13.67
C LEU A 187 -7.31 14.46 13.28
N ARG A 188 -7.53 13.92 12.08
CA ARG A 188 -8.85 13.40 11.66
C ARG A 188 -9.34 12.28 12.57
N PHE A 189 -8.44 11.41 13.02
CA PHE A 189 -8.78 10.37 13.98
C PHE A 189 -9.21 10.96 15.33
N LEU A 190 -8.48 11.95 15.86
CA LEU A 190 -8.84 12.64 17.10
C LEU A 190 -10.14 13.46 16.98
N GLU A 191 -10.42 14.02 15.81
CA GLU A 191 -11.68 14.70 15.52
C GLU A 191 -12.84 13.69 15.50
N SER A 192 -12.62 12.50 14.94
CA SER A 192 -13.60 11.41 14.94
C SER A 192 -13.87 10.87 16.36
N SER A 193 -12.88 10.89 17.26
CA SER A 193 -13.07 10.54 18.68
C SER A 193 -13.63 11.68 19.53
N SER A 194 -13.91 12.85 18.94
CA SER A 194 -14.37 14.07 19.62
C SER A 194 -13.39 14.61 20.68
N ASP A 195 -12.09 14.29 20.57
CA ASP A 195 -11.06 14.81 21.46
C ASP A 195 -10.61 16.24 21.07
N ILE A 196 -10.75 16.58 19.78
CA ILE A 196 -10.42 17.89 19.22
C ILE A 196 -11.51 18.35 18.26
N ILE A 197 -11.60 19.67 18.05
CA ILE A 197 -12.48 20.30 17.06
C ILE A 197 -11.67 21.15 16.09
N SER A 198 -12.01 21.06 14.81
CA SER A 198 -11.53 21.99 13.78
C SER A 198 -12.36 23.27 13.83
N THR A 199 -11.75 24.40 14.21
CA THR A 199 -12.44 25.71 14.29
C THR A 199 -12.44 26.46 12.97
N SER A 200 -11.45 26.23 12.12
CA SER A 200 -11.26 26.88 10.81
C SER A 200 -10.34 26.02 9.95
N ASP A 201 -10.15 26.38 8.67
CA ASP A 201 -9.19 25.72 7.81
C ASP A 201 -7.81 25.67 8.49
N CYS A 202 -7.35 24.45 8.77
CA CYS A 202 -6.06 24.15 9.39
C CYS A 202 -5.88 24.63 10.86
N HIS A 203 -6.95 24.94 11.59
CA HIS A 203 -6.88 25.31 13.01
C HIS A 203 -7.64 24.33 13.91
N TYR A 204 -7.00 23.92 15.00
CA TYR A 204 -7.53 22.93 15.94
C TYR A 204 -7.55 23.44 17.37
N THR A 205 -8.60 23.10 18.10
CA THR A 205 -8.77 23.33 19.54
C THR A 205 -9.15 22.04 20.24
N VAL A 206 -8.85 21.95 21.54
CA VAL A 206 -9.38 20.87 22.40
C VAL A 206 -10.83 21.20 22.76
N VAL A 207 -11.66 20.18 22.89
CA VAL A 207 -13.05 20.28 23.38
C VAL A 207 -13.11 20.58 24.88
#